data_AF-A0A970UEZ0-F1
#
_entry.id   AF-A0A970UEZ0-F1
#
_cell.length_a   1.000
_cell.length_b   1.000
_cell.length_c   1.000
_cell.angle_alpha   90.00
_cell.angle_beta   90.00
_cell.angle_gamma   90.00
#
_symmetry.space_group_name_H-M   'P 1'
#
loop_
_entity.id
_entity.type
_entity.pdbx_description
1 polymer ?
#
loop_
_entity_poly.entity_id
_entity_poly.type
_entity_poly.pdbx_seq_one_letter_code
_entity_poly.pdbx_strand_id
1 'polypeptide(L)'
;MEKVLKTLRKWWEVFVLFHHGTFIDKRMAVVRKEAFDINDNLMLLLFGDFLGIPNPVSYYMLELLPYVADDLETWERRIQNRKFIIAEKAAQYDFD
;
A
#
# COMPACT_ATOMS: atom_id res chain seq x y z
N MET A 1 14.40 -44.20 -13.69
CA MET A 1 13.72 -43.69 -12.48
C MET A 1 14.16 -42.29 -12.09
N GLU A 2 15.45 -41.97 -12.06
CA GLU A 2 15.95 -40.65 -11.63
C GLU A 2 15.45 -39.45 -12.45
N LYS A 3 15.31 -39.60 -13.78
CA LYS A 3 14.74 -38.53 -14.63
C LYS A 3 13.31 -38.18 -14.24
N VAL A 4 12.49 -39.18 -13.91
CA VAL A 4 11.08 -38.98 -13.53
C VAL A 4 10.98 -38.23 -12.20
N LEU A 5 11.80 -38.61 -11.22
CA LEU A 5 11.90 -37.91 -9.92
C LEU A 5 12.35 -36.45 -10.07
N LYS A 6 13.34 -36.16 -10.94
CA LYS A 6 13.77 -34.79 -11.22
C LYS A 6 12.68 -33.96 -11.89
N THR A 7 11.94 -34.52 -12.84
CA THR A 7 10.83 -33.83 -13.51
C THR A 7 9.68 -33.55 -12.55
N LEU A 8 9.33 -34.51 -11.68
CA LEU A 8 8.29 -34.33 -10.64
C LEU A 8 8.67 -33.25 -9.63
N ARG A 9 9.93 -33.23 -9.17
CA ARG A 9 10.42 -32.18 -8.27
C ARG A 9 10.37 -30.80 -8.91
N LYS A 10 10.78 -30.68 -10.17
CA LYS A 10 10.69 -29.41 -10.91
C LYS A 10 9.24 -28.95 -11.09
N TRP A 11 8.31 -29.87 -11.36
CA TRP A 11 6.89 -29.57 -11.43
C TRP A 11 6.30 -29.12 -10.08
N TRP A 12 6.73 -29.74 -8.98
CA TRP A 12 6.36 -29.33 -7.63
C TRP A 12 6.88 -27.93 -7.29
N GLU A 13 8.14 -27.64 -7.62
CA GLU A 13 8.73 -26.30 -7.43
C GLU A 13 7.96 -25.22 -8.21
N VAL A 14 7.57 -25.51 -9.46
CA VAL A 14 6.75 -24.61 -10.28
C VAL A 14 5.34 -24.43 -9.69
N PHE A 15 4.71 -25.50 -9.20
CA PHE A 15 3.41 -25.42 -8.56
C PHE A 15 3.44 -24.60 -7.27
N VAL A 16 4.45 -24.79 -6.43
CA VAL A 16 4.67 -24.02 -5.21
C VAL A 16 4.91 -22.55 -5.54
N LEU A 17 5.77 -22.23 -6.52
CA LEU A 17 6.01 -20.87 -6.99
C LEU A 17 4.73 -20.22 -7.54
N PHE A 18 3.91 -20.96 -8.29
CA PHE A 18 2.64 -20.49 -8.80
C PHE A 18 1.66 -20.16 -7.68
N HIS A 19 1.48 -21.04 -6.69
CA HIS A 19 0.63 -20.76 -5.53
C HIS A 19 1.17 -19.61 -4.66
N HIS A 20 2.49 -19.51 -4.52
CA HIS A 20 3.11 -18.39 -3.80
C HIS A 20 2.82 -17.06 -4.51
N GLY A 21 3.00 -17.01 -5.83
CA GLY A 21 2.75 -15.80 -6.62
C GLY A 21 1.27 -15.39 -6.66
N THR A 22 0.33 -16.33 -6.79
CA THR A 22 -1.09 -15.99 -6.93
C THR A 22 -1.79 -15.71 -5.61
N PHE A 23 -1.49 -16.45 -4.54
CA PHE A 23 -2.21 -16.31 -3.27
C PHE A 23 -1.60 -15.31 -2.30
N ILE A 24 -0.26 -15.16 -2.29
CA ILE A 24 0.40 -14.27 -1.32
C ILE A 24 0.40 -12.84 -1.83
N ASP A 25 0.71 -12.61 -3.11
CA ASP A 25 0.84 -11.26 -3.65
C ASP A 25 -0.48 -10.46 -3.53
N LYS A 26 -1.62 -11.11 -3.81
CA LYS A 26 -2.94 -10.49 -3.64
C LYS A 26 -3.25 -10.07 -2.21
N ARG A 27 -2.84 -10.87 -1.21
CA ARG A 27 -3.00 -10.51 0.21
C ARG A 27 -2.10 -9.35 0.61
N MET A 28 -0.87 -9.32 0.08
CA MET A 28 0.08 -8.25 0.35
C MET A 28 -0.38 -6.91 -0.24
N ALA A 29 -1.10 -6.91 -1.36
CA ALA A 29 -1.69 -5.71 -1.93
C ALA A 29 -2.73 -5.05 -1.00
N VAL A 30 -3.59 -5.85 -0.35
CA VAL A 30 -4.60 -5.36 0.62
C VAL A 30 -3.91 -4.76 1.84
N VAL A 31 -2.93 -5.48 2.42
CA VAL A 31 -2.18 -4.99 3.58
C VAL A 31 -1.42 -3.70 3.26
N ARG A 32 -0.79 -3.62 2.08
CA ARG A 32 -0.10 -2.41 1.62
C ARG A 32 -1.07 -1.24 1.48
N LYS A 33 -2.27 -1.48 0.93
CA LYS A 33 -3.30 -0.45 0.82
C LYS A 33 -3.77 0.05 2.19
N GLU A 34 -3.99 -0.85 3.15
CA GLU A 34 -4.34 -0.46 4.52
C GLU A 34 -3.24 0.36 5.17
N ALA A 35 -1.98 -0.01 4.97
CA ALA A 35 -0.84 0.78 5.43
C ALA A 35 -0.82 2.19 4.81
N PHE A 36 -1.13 2.31 3.51
CA PHE A 36 -1.26 3.62 2.87
C PHE A 36 -2.44 4.43 3.40
N ASP A 37 -3.60 3.82 3.63
CA ASP A 37 -4.75 4.52 4.23
C ASP A 37 -4.43 5.07 5.62
N ILE A 38 -3.72 4.30 6.45
CA ILE A 38 -3.27 4.75 7.78
C ILE A 38 -2.26 5.89 7.65
N ASN A 39 -1.29 5.76 6.75
CA ASN A 39 -0.29 6.79 6.51
C ASN A 39 -0.91 8.08 5.97
N ASP A 40 -1.88 7.98 5.07
CA ASP A 40 -2.58 9.13 4.51
C ASP A 40 -3.34 9.90 5.61
N ASN A 41 -3.96 9.20 6.57
CA ASN A 41 -4.58 9.82 7.74
C ASN A 41 -3.56 10.52 8.65
N LEU A 42 -2.41 9.90 8.89
CA LEU A 42 -1.32 10.53 9.64
C LEU A 42 -0.86 11.83 8.95
N MET A 43 -0.57 11.77 7.65
CA MET A 43 -0.09 12.92 6.89
C MET A 43 -1.14 14.04 6.84
N LEU A 44 -2.43 13.73 6.81
CA LEU A 44 -3.51 14.72 6.95
C LEU A 44 -3.52 15.40 8.32
N LEU A 45 -3.25 14.66 9.40
CA LEU A 45 -3.17 15.22 10.75
C LEU A 45 -1.93 16.11 10.95
N LEU A 46 -0.81 15.75 10.31
CA LEU A 46 0.45 16.49 10.41
C LEU A 46 0.45 17.73 9.51
N PHE A 47 0.03 17.56 8.25
CA PHE A 47 0.20 18.53 7.17
C PHE A 47 -1.11 18.89 6.46
N GLY A 48 -2.25 18.82 7.17
CA GLY A 48 -3.55 19.27 6.67
C GLY A 48 -3.56 20.74 6.20
N ASP A 49 -2.64 21.56 6.71
CA ASP A 49 -2.42 22.94 6.28
C ASP A 49 -2.12 23.05 4.78
N PHE A 50 -1.42 22.08 4.19
CA PHE A 50 -1.13 22.06 2.75
C PHE A 50 -2.40 21.90 1.91
N LEU A 51 -3.46 21.36 2.50
CA LEU A 51 -4.78 21.23 1.89
C LEU A 51 -5.73 22.36 2.31
N GLY A 52 -5.24 23.37 3.04
CA GLY A 52 -6.03 24.50 3.54
C GLY A 52 -6.83 24.20 4.81
N ILE A 53 -6.60 23.08 5.48
CA ILE A 53 -7.22 22.75 6.77
C ILE A 53 -6.28 23.26 7.87
N PRO A 54 -6.65 24.32 8.61
CA PRO A 54 -5.76 24.89 9.62
C PRO A 54 -5.49 23.90 10.76
N ASN A 55 -4.23 23.62 11.01
CA ASN A 55 -3.73 22.76 12.07
C ASN A 55 -3.07 23.63 13.17
N PRO A 56 -3.56 23.56 14.42
CA PRO A 56 -3.04 24.38 15.51
C PRO A 56 -1.62 24.02 15.96
N VAL A 57 -1.09 22.87 15.53
CA VAL A 57 0.19 22.30 15.99
C VAL A 57 1.26 22.30 14.88
N SER A 58 0.99 22.88 13.72
CA SER A 58 1.84 22.77 12.53
C SER A 58 3.28 23.23 12.73
N TYR A 59 3.49 24.24 13.58
CA TYR A 59 4.82 24.71 13.92
C TYR A 59 5.72 23.57 14.44
N TYR A 60 5.20 22.73 15.33
CA TYR A 60 5.94 21.60 15.88
C TYR A 60 6.02 20.43 14.90
N MET A 61 5.03 20.28 14.01
CA MET A 61 5.03 19.19 13.03
C MET A 61 6.11 19.37 11.95
N LEU A 62 6.63 20.59 11.75
CA LEU A 62 7.78 20.84 10.87
C LEU A 62 9.04 20.10 11.33
N GLU A 63 9.18 19.79 12.63
CA GLU A 63 10.29 18.97 13.13
C GLU A 63 10.25 17.53 12.61
N LEU A 64 9.06 17.05 12.23
CA LEU A 64 8.85 15.72 11.67
C LEU A 64 9.09 15.69 10.15
N LEU A 65 9.18 16.85 9.50
CA LEU A 65 9.32 16.97 8.05
C LEU A 65 10.50 16.15 7.50
N PRO A 66 11.71 16.12 8.11
CA PRO A 66 12.83 15.33 7.59
C PRO A 66 12.57 13.82 7.58
N TYR A 67 11.66 13.32 8.41
CA TYR A 67 11.36 11.89 8.51
C TYR A 67 10.27 11.44 7.54
N VAL A 68 9.46 12.37 7.05
CA VAL A 68 8.33 12.12 6.14
C VAL A 68 8.53 12.76 4.77
N ALA A 69 9.66 13.45 4.56
CA ALA A 69 9.94 14.23 3.36
C ALA A 69 9.87 13.38 2.08
N ASP A 70 10.45 12.19 2.11
CA ASP A 70 10.49 11.28 0.97
C ASP A 70 9.08 10.73 0.62
N ASP A 71 8.18 10.68 1.61
CA ASP A 71 6.82 10.18 1.44
C ASP A 71 5.83 11.26 0.96
N LEU A 72 6.17 12.55 1.08
CA LEU A 72 5.28 13.67 0.76
C LEU A 72 4.82 13.68 -0.69
N GLU A 73 5.73 13.55 -1.66
CA GLU A 73 5.38 13.59 -3.09
C GLU A 73 4.44 12.44 -3.46
N THR A 74 4.74 11.24 -2.96
CA THR A 74 3.92 10.05 -3.24
C THR A 74 2.55 10.18 -2.57
N TRP A 75 2.50 10.72 -1.35
CA TRP A 75 1.25 11.01 -0.64
C TRP A 75 0.39 12.03 -1.39
N GLU A 76 0.97 13.17 -1.79
CA GLU A 76 0.27 14.22 -2.53
C GLU A 76 -0.39 13.65 -3.80
N ARG A 77 0.37 12.87 -4.56
CA ARG A 77 -0.13 12.20 -5.77
C ARG A 77 -1.25 11.21 -5.48
N ARG A 78 -1.21 10.48 -4.35
CA ARG A 78 -2.31 9.56 -3.96
C ARG A 78 -3.57 10.35 -3.60
N ILE A 79 -3.44 11.41 -2.83
CA ILE A 79 -4.58 12.26 -2.42
C ILE A 79 -5.22 12.93 -3.64
N GLN A 80 -4.43 13.49 -4.56
CA GLN A 80 -4.93 14.11 -5.79
C GLN A 80 -5.72 13.12 -6.68
N ASN A 81 -5.31 11.86 -6.71
CA ASN A 81 -5.99 10.83 -7.50
C ASN A 81 -7.21 10.22 -6.80
N ARG A 82 -7.46 10.55 -5.52
CA ARG A 82 -8.55 9.98 -4.73
C ARG A 82 -9.88 10.61 -5.16
N LYS A 83 -10.72 9.85 -5.86
CA LYS A 83 -12.04 10.31 -6.36
C LYS A 83 -13.16 10.11 -5.35
N PHE A 84 -13.54 8.86 -5.10
CA PHE A 84 -14.66 8.47 -4.23
C PHE A 84 -14.20 7.43 -3.22
N ILE A 85 -14.46 7.70 -1.94
CA ILE A 85 -14.14 6.79 -0.81
C ILE A 85 -14.81 5.42 -1.00
N ILE A 86 -16.05 5.42 -1.50
CA ILE A 86 -16.81 4.17 -1.71
C ILE A 86 -16.17 3.31 -2.79
N ALA A 87 -15.77 3.90 -3.91
CA ALA A 87 -15.10 3.17 -5.00
C ALA A 87 -13.76 2.60 -4.54
N GLU A 88 -13.03 3.34 -3.70
CA GLU A 88 -11.79 2.87 -3.11
C GLU A 88 -12.02 1.71 -2.15
N LYS A 89 -13.02 1.78 -1.27
CA LYS A 89 -13.35 0.67 -0.36
C LYS A 89 -13.87 -0.56 -1.12
N ALA A 90 -14.63 -0.39 -2.21
CA ALA A 90 -15.03 -1.50 -3.07
C ALA A 90 -13.82 -2.22 -3.70
N ALA A 91 -12.87 -1.46 -4.25
CA ALA A 91 -11.63 -2.00 -4.83
C ALA A 91 -10.70 -2.66 -3.80
N GLN A 92 -10.85 -2.40 -2.50
CA GLN A 92 -10.07 -3.08 -1.44
C GLN A 92 -10.46 -4.55 -1.26
N TYR A 93 -11.73 -4.86 -1.49
CA TYR A 93 -12.31 -6.18 -1.26
C TYR A 93 -12.52 -6.98 -2.54
N ASP A 94 -11.95 -6.51 -3.66
CA ASP A 94 -12.03 -7.19 -4.96
C ASP A 94 -13.48 -7.37 -5.43
N PHE A 95 -14.36 -6.42 -5.03
CA PHE A 95 -15.69 -6.30 -5.60
C PHE A 95 -15.56 -5.62 -6.98
N ASP A 96 -15.14 -6.40 -7.98
CA ASP A 96 -15.33 -6.06 -9.39
C ASP A 96 -16.81 -6.20 -9.79
#